data_AF-A0A1M6XJZ9-F1
#
_entry.id   AF-A0A1M6XJZ9-F1
#
_cell.length_a   1.000
_cell.length_b   1.000
_cell.length_c   1.000
_cell.angle_alpha   90.00
_cell.angle_beta   90.00
_cell.angle_gamma   90.00
#
_symmetry.space_group_name_H-M   'P 1'
#
loop_
_entity.id
_entity.type
_entity.pdbx_description
1 polymer ?
#
loop_
_entity_poly.entity_id
_entity_poly.type
_entity_poly.pdbx_seq_one_letter_code
_entity_poly.pdbx_strand_id
1 'polypeptide(L)'
;MKLQKIRGIVQRNSEGLDIDEHERSAIENDINLFGIPYCIVFNGHRDVLNSYYRHLYYTVKYVANSKRIENCDDKMNYLKILRAQLTSEEQVMLYLNWLSGYGKEWETDNEHHFFTEYMMIHNVTRGDLDKIYGKGKGENKFFESLKVTDEQKKCKILEFVGRPNKLRNM
;
A
#
# COMPACT_ATOMS: atom_id res chain seq x y z
N MET A 1 13.37 2.02 28.24
CA MET A 1 12.37 2.30 29.29
C MET A 1 11.29 1.22 29.46
N LYS A 2 10.76 0.60 28.38
CA LYS A 2 9.71 -0.45 28.49
C LYS A 2 10.23 -1.81 29.03
N LEU A 3 11.45 -2.23 28.67
CA LEU A 3 12.04 -3.49 29.14
C LEU A 3 12.33 -3.52 30.65
N GLN A 4 12.77 -2.40 31.23
CA GLN A 4 13.00 -2.33 32.69
C GLN A 4 11.69 -2.41 33.49
N LYS A 5 10.59 -1.89 32.92
CA LYS A 5 9.26 -1.98 33.53
C LYS A 5 8.71 -3.41 33.50
N ILE A 6 9.00 -4.16 32.44
CA ILE A 6 8.64 -5.58 32.33
C ILE A 6 9.48 -6.43 33.28
N ARG A 7 10.81 -6.20 33.35
CA ARG A 7 11.69 -6.87 34.32
C ARG A 7 11.21 -6.71 35.77
N GLY A 8 10.82 -5.48 36.15
CA GLY A 8 10.29 -5.22 37.50
C GLY A 8 8.89 -5.80 37.78
N ILE A 9 8.13 -6.23 36.77
CA ILE A 9 6.85 -6.93 36.96
C ILE A 9 7.10 -8.44 37.15
N VAL A 10 8.05 -9.01 36.41
CA VAL A 10 8.45 -10.42 36.56
C VAL A 10 9.09 -10.67 37.92
N GLN A 11 9.97 -9.77 38.39
CA GLN A 11 10.62 -9.89 39.71
C GLN A 11 9.58 -9.95 40.85
N ARG A 12 8.59 -9.05 40.83
CA ARG A 12 7.53 -8.96 41.86
C ARG A 12 6.58 -10.16 41.91
N ASN A 13 6.40 -10.87 40.80
CA ASN A 13 5.55 -12.06 40.74
C ASN A 13 6.31 -13.36 41.08
N SER A 14 7.64 -13.30 41.20
CA SER A 14 8.51 -14.45 41.49
C SER A 14 8.88 -14.61 42.97
N GLU A 15 8.54 -13.63 43.83
CA GLU A 15 8.90 -13.61 45.26
C GLU A 15 8.12 -14.62 46.13
N GLY A 16 7.39 -15.56 45.53
CA GLY A 16 6.66 -16.63 46.25
C GLY A 16 6.53 -17.94 45.48
N LEU A 17 7.29 -18.13 44.39
CA LEU A 17 7.33 -19.37 43.62
C LEU A 17 8.78 -19.85 43.63
N ASP A 18 8.99 -21.07 44.10
CA ASP A 18 10.31 -21.71 44.18
C ASP A 18 10.69 -22.23 42.79
N ILE A 19 11.15 -21.32 41.93
CA ILE A 19 11.49 -21.60 40.54
C ILE A 19 12.99 -21.93 40.48
N ASP A 20 13.32 -23.14 40.04
CA ASP A 20 14.69 -23.65 39.94
C ASP A 20 15.55 -22.75 39.02
N GLU A 21 16.84 -22.62 39.35
CA GLU A 21 17.77 -21.74 38.62
C GLU A 21 17.90 -22.15 37.14
N HIS A 22 17.67 -23.44 36.85
CA HIS A 22 17.63 -23.98 35.50
C HIS A 22 16.38 -23.54 34.71
N GLU A 23 15.21 -23.47 35.37
CA GLU A 23 13.97 -22.96 34.77
C GLU A 23 14.04 -21.45 34.50
N ARG A 24 14.70 -20.67 35.37
CA ARG A 24 14.96 -19.24 35.13
C ARG A 24 15.82 -19.01 33.88
N SER A 25 16.86 -19.82 33.69
CA SER A 25 17.73 -19.79 32.50
C SER A 25 16.96 -20.17 31.22
N ALA A 26 16.05 -21.15 31.29
CA ALA A 26 15.20 -21.52 30.15
C ALA A 26 14.24 -20.38 29.76
N ILE A 27 13.61 -19.72 30.73
CA ILE A 27 12.70 -18.59 30.50
C ILE A 27 13.45 -17.37 29.92
N GLU A 28 14.64 -17.06 30.42
CA GLU A 28 15.46 -15.97 29.86
C GLU A 28 15.91 -16.27 28.42
N ASN A 29 16.23 -17.53 28.11
CA ASN A 29 16.56 -17.96 26.75
C ASN A 29 15.35 -17.94 25.81
N ASP A 30 14.16 -18.33 26.28
CA ASP A 30 12.93 -18.24 25.50
C ASP A 30 12.51 -16.79 25.23
N ILE A 31 12.75 -15.86 26.17
CA ILE A 31 12.55 -14.42 25.95
C ILE A 31 13.54 -13.87 24.91
N ASN A 32 14.78 -14.38 24.88
CA ASN A 32 15.77 -14.01 23.87
C ASN A 32 15.52 -14.69 22.51
N LEU A 33 14.93 -15.89 22.50
CA LEU A 33 14.55 -16.64 21.30
C LEU A 33 13.27 -16.09 20.65
N PHE A 34 12.28 -15.66 21.43
CA PHE A 34 11.18 -14.80 20.97
C PHE A 34 11.61 -13.35 20.70
N GLY A 35 12.85 -13.02 21.07
CA GLY A 35 13.61 -11.86 20.65
C GLY A 35 14.07 -11.90 19.20
N ILE A 36 13.43 -12.71 18.32
CA ILE A 36 13.32 -12.32 16.91
C ILE A 36 12.82 -10.88 16.96
N PRO A 37 13.59 -9.92 16.44
CA PRO A 37 13.41 -8.52 16.80
C PRO A 37 12.03 -8.07 16.33
N TYR A 38 11.07 -8.09 17.25
CA TYR A 38 9.73 -7.54 17.07
C TYR A 38 9.82 -6.06 16.69
N CYS A 39 10.97 -5.41 16.90
CA CYS A 39 11.27 -4.09 16.37
C CYS A 39 11.52 -4.03 14.85
N ILE A 40 11.91 -5.09 14.13
CA ILE A 40 12.12 -5.01 12.68
C ILE A 40 10.78 -5.01 11.92
N VAL A 41 9.83 -5.84 12.34
CA VAL A 41 8.53 -5.96 11.63
C VAL A 41 7.64 -4.73 11.85
N PHE A 42 7.78 -4.04 12.99
CA PHE A 42 7.03 -2.83 13.32
C PHE A 42 7.86 -1.53 13.20
N ASN A 43 9.12 -1.60 12.78
CA ASN A 43 9.84 -0.42 12.33
C ASN A 43 9.26 -0.04 10.96
N GLY A 44 8.33 0.91 10.96
CA GLY A 44 7.62 1.32 9.76
C GLY A 44 8.58 1.57 8.59
N HIS A 45 8.38 0.86 7.49
CA HIS A 45 9.17 1.00 6.25
C HIS A 45 8.84 2.27 5.46
N ARG A 46 8.48 3.35 6.16
CA ARG A 46 8.02 4.61 5.57
C ARG A 46 9.07 5.21 4.63
N ASP A 47 10.33 5.17 5.01
CA ASP A 47 11.40 5.80 4.21
C ASP A 47 11.66 5.06 2.90
N VAL A 48 11.59 3.73 2.93
CA VAL A 48 11.70 2.86 1.75
C VAL A 48 10.48 3.08 0.84
N LEU A 49 9.28 3.07 1.42
CA LEU A 49 8.02 3.23 0.69
C LEU A 49 7.88 4.61 0.04
N ASN A 50 8.28 5.67 0.75
CA ASN A 50 8.28 7.03 0.23
C ASN A 50 9.25 7.19 -0.94
N SER A 51 10.46 6.61 -0.83
CA SER A 51 11.45 6.65 -1.90
C SER A 51 10.93 5.90 -3.13
N TYR A 52 10.33 4.74 -2.92
CA TYR A 52 9.70 3.95 -3.98
C TYR A 52 8.62 4.73 -4.74
N TYR A 53 7.64 5.32 -4.04
CA TYR A 53 6.58 6.09 -4.70
C TYR A 53 7.08 7.37 -5.36
N ARG A 54 8.11 8.00 -4.81
CA ARG A 54 8.74 9.18 -5.43
C ARG A 54 9.43 8.81 -6.75
N HIS A 55 10.17 7.71 -6.79
CA HIS A 55 10.78 7.22 -8.04
C HIS A 55 9.72 6.82 -9.07
N LEU A 56 8.66 6.14 -8.62
CA LEU A 56 7.54 5.79 -9.47
C LEU A 56 6.87 7.05 -10.06
N TYR A 57 6.59 8.05 -9.23
CA TYR A 57 6.00 9.32 -9.65
C TYR A 57 6.85 10.03 -10.71
N TYR A 58 8.15 10.20 -10.46
CA TYR A 58 9.03 10.86 -11.42
C TYR A 58 9.17 10.08 -12.73
N THR A 59 9.13 8.75 -12.68
CA THR A 59 9.15 7.92 -13.90
C THR A 59 7.88 8.14 -14.72
N VAL A 60 6.72 8.11 -14.07
CA VAL A 60 5.42 8.34 -14.73
C VAL A 60 5.38 9.76 -15.32
N LYS A 61 5.75 10.77 -14.53
CA LYS A 61 5.80 12.17 -14.96
C LYS A 61 6.75 12.38 -16.13
N TYR A 62 7.92 11.74 -16.11
CA TYR A 62 8.88 11.83 -17.20
C TYR A 62 8.32 11.26 -18.50
N VAL A 63 7.64 10.11 -18.45
CA VAL A 63 7.02 9.51 -19.64
C VAL A 63 5.84 10.36 -20.14
N ALA A 64 5.00 10.86 -19.24
CA ALA A 64 3.87 11.74 -19.58
C ALA A 64 4.34 13.05 -20.24
N ASN A 65 5.38 13.69 -19.70
CA ASN A 65 5.91 14.97 -20.18
C ASN A 65 6.94 14.80 -21.32
N SER A 66 7.27 13.57 -21.70
CA SER A 66 8.24 13.31 -22.76
C SER A 66 7.74 13.86 -24.09
N LYS A 67 8.55 14.74 -24.70
CA LYS A 67 8.33 15.24 -26.08
C LYS A 67 8.77 14.24 -27.15
N ARG A 68 9.54 13.21 -26.77
CA ARG A 68 10.04 12.19 -27.70
C ARG A 68 8.99 11.16 -28.09
N ILE A 69 7.99 10.98 -27.23
CA ILE A 69 6.86 10.10 -27.48
C ILE A 69 5.71 11.03 -27.85
N GLU A 70 5.45 11.18 -29.15
CA GLU A 70 4.45 12.14 -29.63
C GLU A 70 3.02 11.59 -29.47
N ASN A 71 2.85 10.28 -29.63
CA ASN A 71 1.55 9.62 -29.54
C ASN A 71 1.15 9.36 -28.08
N CYS A 72 -0.07 9.77 -27.72
CA CYS A 72 -0.67 9.52 -26.41
C CYS A 72 -0.85 8.01 -26.15
N ASP A 73 -1.23 7.23 -27.17
CA ASP A 73 -1.41 5.78 -27.03
C ASP A 73 -0.10 5.06 -26.67
N ASP A 74 1.02 5.53 -27.21
CA ASP A 74 2.33 4.97 -26.91
C ASP A 74 2.75 5.28 -25.47
N LYS A 75 2.52 6.51 -24.99
CA LYS A 75 2.72 6.87 -23.57
C LYS A 75 1.91 5.97 -22.66
N MET A 76 0.62 5.79 -22.97
CA MET A 76 -0.27 4.89 -22.23
C MET A 76 0.25 3.45 -22.22
N ASN A 77 0.75 2.94 -23.35
CA ASN A 77 1.32 1.59 -23.42
C ASN A 77 2.57 1.43 -22.54
N TYR A 78 3.50 2.40 -22.53
CA TYR A 78 4.66 2.36 -21.65
C TYR A 78 4.26 2.41 -20.17
N LEU A 79 3.32 3.27 -19.80
CA LEU A 79 2.82 3.37 -18.43
C LEU A 79 2.03 2.13 -18.02
N LYS A 80 1.35 1.46 -18.95
CA LYS A 80 0.72 0.16 -18.72
C LYS A 80 1.74 -0.93 -18.42
N ILE A 81 2.90 -0.94 -19.09
CA ILE A 81 4.01 -1.86 -18.77
C ILE A 81 4.54 -1.58 -17.36
N LEU A 82 4.76 -0.31 -17.02
CA LEU A 82 5.19 0.09 -15.69
C LEU A 82 4.18 -0.34 -14.62
N ARG A 83 2.88 -0.09 -14.84
CA ARG A 83 1.79 -0.52 -13.96
C ARG A 83 1.71 -2.04 -13.82
N ALA A 84 2.08 -2.81 -14.84
CA ALA A 84 2.07 -4.27 -14.77
C ALA A 84 3.10 -4.82 -13.77
N GLN A 85 4.11 -4.03 -13.39
CA GLN A 85 5.06 -4.38 -12.32
C GLN A 85 4.44 -4.21 -10.92
N LEU A 86 3.36 -3.42 -10.81
CA LEU A 86 2.69 -3.13 -9.55
C LEU A 86 1.59 -4.15 -9.27
N THR A 87 1.68 -4.82 -8.12
CA THR A 87 0.62 -5.66 -7.57
C THR A 87 -0.64 -4.84 -7.26
N SER A 88 -1.79 -5.51 -7.13
CA SER A 88 -3.04 -4.89 -6.69
C SER A 88 -2.88 -4.15 -5.36
N GLU A 89 -2.18 -4.78 -4.42
CA GLU A 89 -1.88 -4.28 -3.08
C GLU A 89 -0.99 -3.04 -3.13
N GLU A 90 0.02 -3.02 -4.01
CA GLU A 90 0.88 -1.84 -4.19
C GLU A 90 0.13 -0.67 -4.81
N GLN A 91 -0.78 -0.91 -5.75
CA GLN A 91 -1.65 0.14 -6.33
C GLN A 91 -2.62 0.68 -5.28
N VAL A 92 -3.16 -0.17 -4.42
CA VAL A 92 -3.97 0.24 -3.27
C VAL A 92 -3.16 1.10 -2.29
N MET A 93 -1.93 0.68 -1.98
CA MET A 93 -1.04 1.44 -1.11
C MET A 93 -0.63 2.79 -1.73
N LEU A 94 -0.46 2.85 -3.06
CA LEU A 94 -0.25 4.09 -3.79
C LEU A 94 -1.47 5.02 -3.69
N TYR A 95 -2.67 4.47 -3.84
CA TYR A 95 -3.92 5.21 -3.63
C TYR A 95 -4.02 5.75 -2.19
N LEU A 96 -3.66 4.95 -1.18
CA LEU A 96 -3.61 5.39 0.21
C LEU A 96 -2.57 6.50 0.44
N ASN A 97 -1.42 6.44 -0.24
CA ASN A 97 -0.41 7.50 -0.18
C ASN A 97 -0.97 8.84 -0.70
N TRP A 98 -1.71 8.82 -1.80
CA TRP A 98 -2.40 10.00 -2.31
C TRP A 98 -3.51 10.47 -1.36
N LEU A 99 -4.36 9.56 -0.87
CA LEU A 99 -5.46 9.87 0.05
C LEU A 99 -4.96 10.51 1.36
N SER A 100 -3.82 10.04 1.88
CA SER A 100 -3.18 10.58 3.08
C SER A 100 -2.60 11.99 2.88
N GLY A 101 -2.51 12.46 1.63
CA GLY A 101 -2.05 13.80 1.28
C GLY A 101 -0.57 13.91 0.93
N TYR A 102 0.24 12.88 1.15
CA TYR A 102 1.67 12.88 0.74
C TYR A 102 1.84 12.79 -0.78
N GLY A 103 0.91 12.11 -1.46
CA GLY A 103 0.94 11.91 -2.90
C GLY A 103 0.01 12.82 -3.70
N LYS A 104 -0.41 13.98 -3.20
CA LYS A 104 -1.43 14.83 -3.88
C LYS A 104 -1.09 15.14 -5.35
N GLU A 105 0.19 15.27 -5.66
CA GLU A 105 0.72 15.54 -7.01
C GLU A 105 0.33 14.46 -8.04
N TRP A 106 -0.07 13.26 -7.62
CA TRP A 106 -0.56 12.22 -8.54
C TRP A 106 -1.84 12.61 -9.30
N GLU A 107 -2.66 13.49 -8.73
CA GLU A 107 -3.95 13.90 -9.33
C GLU A 107 -4.24 15.40 -9.23
N THR A 108 -3.36 16.17 -8.60
CA THR A 108 -3.49 17.62 -8.47
C THR A 108 -2.43 18.35 -9.32
N ASP A 109 -1.66 17.63 -10.13
CA ASP A 109 -0.75 18.27 -11.07
C ASP A 109 -1.59 19.01 -12.13
N ASN A 110 -1.24 20.25 -12.44
CA ASN A 110 -1.99 21.06 -13.40
C ASN A 110 -1.80 20.55 -14.84
N GLU A 111 -0.76 19.75 -15.07
CA GLU A 111 -0.42 19.22 -16.39
C GLU A 111 -1.11 17.89 -16.68
N HIS A 112 -1.17 16.98 -15.69
CA HIS A 112 -1.59 15.59 -15.91
C HIS A 112 -2.28 14.98 -14.70
N HIS A 113 -3.30 14.16 -14.97
CA HIS A 113 -4.05 13.43 -13.97
C HIS A 113 -3.67 11.94 -14.00
N PHE A 114 -2.63 11.52 -13.29
CA PHE A 114 -1.97 10.24 -13.55
C PHE A 114 -2.82 8.98 -13.24
N PHE A 115 -3.73 9.03 -12.28
CA PHE A 115 -4.63 7.91 -11.97
C PHE A 115 -5.79 7.83 -12.95
N THR A 116 -6.35 8.95 -13.39
CA THR A 116 -7.52 8.99 -14.29
C THR A 116 -7.14 9.00 -15.77
N GLU A 117 -6.18 9.83 -16.17
CA GLU A 117 -5.67 9.97 -17.54
C GLU A 117 -4.87 8.74 -17.97
N TYR A 118 -3.95 8.27 -17.12
CA TYR A 118 -3.04 7.15 -17.44
C TYR A 118 -3.37 5.84 -16.72
N MET A 119 -4.49 5.81 -15.99
CA MET A 119 -5.04 4.59 -15.38
C MET A 119 -4.04 3.85 -14.47
N MET A 120 -3.18 4.58 -13.74
CA MET A 120 -2.07 3.99 -12.96
C MET A 120 -2.52 3.07 -11.81
N ILE A 121 -3.76 3.19 -11.35
CA ILE A 121 -4.37 2.36 -10.29
C ILE A 121 -5.47 1.42 -10.83
N HIS A 122 -5.42 1.08 -12.12
CA HIS A 122 -6.46 0.29 -12.78
C HIS A 122 -6.67 -1.13 -12.24
N ASN A 123 -5.67 -1.73 -11.59
CA ASN A 123 -5.81 -3.08 -11.07
C ASN A 123 -6.47 -3.13 -9.69
N VAL A 124 -6.76 -1.98 -9.07
CA VAL A 124 -7.46 -1.94 -7.80
C VAL A 124 -8.88 -2.44 -7.99
N THR A 125 -9.29 -3.43 -7.17
CA THR A 125 -10.65 -3.97 -7.23
C THR A 125 -11.52 -3.44 -6.10
N ARG A 126 -12.85 -3.56 -6.25
CA ARG A 126 -13.80 -3.31 -5.15
C ARG A 126 -13.45 -4.10 -3.91
N GLY A 127 -13.08 -5.37 -4.08
CA GLY A 127 -12.72 -6.25 -2.98
C GLY A 127 -11.55 -5.70 -2.17
N ASP A 128 -10.58 -5.08 -2.83
CA ASP A 128 -9.42 -4.49 -2.15
C ASP A 128 -9.79 -3.22 -1.39
N LEU A 129 -10.67 -2.39 -1.95
CA LEU A 129 -11.19 -1.20 -1.27
C LEU A 129 -12.11 -1.54 -0.09
N ASP A 130 -12.93 -2.59 -0.23
CA ASP A 130 -13.82 -3.07 0.83
C ASP A 130 -13.05 -3.63 2.03
N LYS A 131 -11.84 -4.20 1.82
CA LYS A 131 -10.93 -4.57 2.92
C LYS A 131 -10.50 -3.36 3.76
N ILE A 132 -10.39 -2.18 3.15
CA ILE A 132 -9.95 -0.94 3.81
C ILE A 132 -11.11 -0.20 4.46
N TYR A 133 -12.20 0.01 3.70
CA TYR A 133 -13.31 0.88 4.12
C TYR A 133 -14.48 0.13 4.77
N GLY A 134 -14.46 -1.20 4.74
CA GLY A 134 -15.58 -2.06 5.09
C GLY A 134 -16.48 -2.37 3.91
N LYS A 135 -17.10 -3.54 3.95
CA LYS A 135 -17.91 -4.12 2.87
C LYS A 135 -18.96 -3.14 2.33
N GLY A 136 -18.97 -2.93 1.01
CA GLY A 136 -19.96 -2.10 0.32
C GLY A 136 -19.71 -0.58 0.39
N LYS A 137 -18.63 -0.13 1.04
CA LYS A 137 -18.28 1.30 1.16
C LYS A 137 -17.10 1.73 0.30
N GLY A 138 -16.34 0.79 -0.28
CA GLY A 138 -15.08 1.07 -0.96
C GLY A 138 -15.19 1.84 -2.27
N GLU A 139 -16.08 1.40 -3.17
CA GLU A 139 -16.21 1.99 -4.52
C GLU A 139 -16.67 3.45 -4.50
N ASN A 140 -17.76 3.75 -3.79
CA ASN A 140 -18.32 5.11 -3.77
C ASN A 140 -17.30 6.12 -3.23
N LYS A 141 -16.61 5.79 -2.13
CA LYS A 141 -15.57 6.66 -1.55
C LYS A 141 -14.36 6.83 -2.47
N PHE A 142 -13.99 5.79 -3.20
CA PHE A 142 -12.89 5.84 -4.16
C PHE A 142 -13.20 6.82 -5.29
N PHE A 143 -14.36 6.69 -5.93
CA PHE A 143 -14.77 7.60 -7.00
C PHE A 143 -15.05 9.03 -6.51
N GLU A 144 -15.66 9.17 -5.33
CA GLU A 144 -15.83 10.47 -4.66
C GLU A 144 -14.47 11.14 -4.44
N SER A 145 -13.46 10.38 -4.00
CA SER A 145 -12.13 10.94 -3.76
C SER A 145 -11.50 11.47 -5.05
N LEU A 146 -11.65 10.75 -6.17
CA LEU A 146 -11.11 11.15 -7.47
C LEU A 146 -11.94 12.24 -8.17
N LYS A 147 -13.04 12.72 -7.55
CA LYS A 147 -13.98 13.72 -8.11
C LYS A 147 -14.51 13.38 -9.50
N VAL A 148 -14.60 12.09 -9.83
CA VAL A 148 -15.03 11.62 -11.16
C VAL A 148 -16.54 11.87 -11.30
N THR A 149 -16.96 12.65 -12.31
CA THR A 149 -18.39 12.92 -12.59
C THR A 149 -19.06 11.77 -13.35
N ASP A 150 -20.40 11.70 -13.30
CA ASP A 150 -21.18 10.64 -13.97
C ASP A 150 -20.95 10.54 -15.49
N GLU A 151 -20.58 11.65 -16.16
CA GLU A 151 -20.22 11.65 -17.59
C GLU A 151 -18.82 11.09 -17.84
N GLN A 152 -17.88 11.30 -16.92
CA GLN A 152 -16.52 10.76 -16.97
C GLN A 152 -16.48 9.25 -16.68
N LYS A 153 -17.49 8.69 -15.99
CA LYS A 153 -17.72 7.23 -15.90
C LYS A 153 -17.85 6.56 -17.29
N LYS A 154 -18.27 7.33 -18.31
CA LYS A 154 -18.51 6.85 -19.67
C LYS A 154 -17.23 6.79 -20.53
N CYS A 155 -16.21 7.57 -20.19
CA CYS A 155 -14.91 7.59 -20.89
C CYS A 155 -13.94 6.53 -20.37
N LYS A 156 -14.31 5.24 -20.33
CA LYS A 156 -13.41 4.12 -19.92
C LYS A 156 -12.55 4.37 -18.66
N ILE A 157 -12.96 5.28 -17.78
CA ILE A 157 -12.24 5.57 -16.55
C ILE A 157 -12.55 4.42 -15.62
N LEU A 158 -11.53 3.59 -15.36
CA LEU A 158 -11.56 2.60 -14.29
C LEU A 158 -12.91 1.87 -14.26
N GLU A 159 -13.30 1.27 -15.38
CA GLU A 159 -14.27 0.21 -15.27
C GLU A 159 -13.59 -0.80 -14.32
N PHE A 160 -14.08 -0.88 -13.09
CA PHE A 160 -13.94 -2.05 -12.23
C PHE A 160 -14.66 -3.18 -12.96
N VAL A 161 -14.19 -3.53 -14.16
CA VAL A 161 -14.63 -4.70 -14.89
C VAL A 161 -14.23 -5.80 -13.95
N GLY A 162 -15.20 -6.33 -13.21
CA GLY A 162 -15.02 -7.55 -12.46
C GLY A 162 -14.43 -8.53 -13.46
N ARG A 163 -13.13 -8.82 -13.34
CA ARG A 163 -12.46 -9.68 -14.31
C ARG A 163 -13.26 -10.97 -14.30
N PRO A 164 -13.98 -11.35 -15.37
CA PRO A 164 -14.52 -12.69 -15.42
C PRO A 164 -13.28 -13.59 -15.34
N ASN A 165 -13.18 -14.38 -14.28
CA ASN A 165 -12.08 -15.30 -14.06
C ASN A 165 -11.85 -16.09 -15.36
N LYS A 166 -10.79 -15.75 -16.11
CA LYS A 166 -10.44 -16.43 -17.36
C LYS A 166 -9.77 -17.79 -17.11
N LEU A 167 -10.02 -18.37 -15.94
CA LEU A 167 -9.51 -19.67 -15.47
C LEU A 167 -10.65 -20.52 -14.89
N ARG A 168 -11.82 -20.50 -15.53
CA ARG A 168 -12.72 -21.66 -15.57
C ARG A 168 -12.93 -21.98 -17.03
N ASN A 169 -12.22 -23.00 -17.49
CA ASN A 169 -12.27 -23.71 -18.77
C ASN A 169 -10.84 -23.99 -19.21
N MET A 170 -10.14 -24.79 -18.42
CA MET A 170 -9.06 -25.65 -18.88
C MET A 170 -9.12 -26.94 -18.06
#